data_AF-A0A5J5E6P4-F1
#
_entry.id   AF-A0A5J5E6P4-F1
#
_cell.length_a   1.000
_cell.length_b   1.000
_cell.length_c   1.000
_cell.angle_alpha   90.00
_cell.angle_beta   90.00
_cell.angle_gamma   90.00
#
_symmetry.space_group_name_H-M   'P 1'
#
loop_
_entity.id
_entity.type
_entity.pdbx_description
1 polymer ?
#
loop_
_entity_poly.entity_id
_entity_poly.type
_entity_poly.pdbx_seq_one_letter_code
_entity_poly.pdbx_strand_id
1 'polypeptide(L)'
;MSKTIPVHVLPPIKNMWLRIPNGTQDGVTFTVAADGGIHVKGTSTSSTGRTDRGSIGETPLPAGQYTLSTANLPAGIIIFVSVTTGDKTEYIVIDTSITNLTSTFTVPENSTYQCKVGAKNGGPVDATVYPMLETGSEAHAYKPYA
;
A
#
# COMPACT_ATOMS: atom_id res chain seq x y z
N MET A 1 17.59 -20.19 41.89
CA MET A 1 16.38 -20.26 41.03
C MET A 1 16.55 -19.26 39.89
N SER A 2 17.11 -19.70 38.76
CA SER A 2 17.30 -18.84 37.59
C SER A 2 15.96 -18.75 36.85
N LYS A 3 15.33 -17.57 36.85
CA LYS A 3 14.07 -17.34 36.15
C LYS A 3 14.39 -17.13 34.67
N THR A 4 14.25 -18.17 33.86
CA THR A 4 14.36 -18.05 32.40
C THR A 4 13.20 -17.18 31.92
N ILE A 5 13.49 -15.95 31.49
CA ILE A 5 12.53 -15.10 30.81
C ILE A 5 12.36 -15.69 29.41
N PRO A 6 11.14 -16.13 29.01
CA PRO A 6 10.92 -16.54 27.63
C PRO A 6 11.14 -15.31 26.73
N VAL A 7 12.18 -15.38 25.90
CA VAL A 7 12.37 -14.41 24.82
C VAL A 7 11.31 -14.72 23.77
N HIS A 8 10.21 -13.96 23.79
CA HIS A 8 9.29 -13.92 22.66
C HIS A 8 10.01 -13.22 21.51
N VAL A 9 10.58 -14.01 20.60
CA VAL A 9 11.07 -13.49 19.32
C VAL A 9 9.83 -13.10 18.52
N LEU A 10 9.62 -11.80 18.31
CA LEU A 10 8.58 -11.32 17.43
C LEU A 10 8.84 -11.86 16.02
N PRO A 11 7.81 -12.33 15.29
CA PRO A 11 7.99 -12.75 13.91
C PRO A 11 8.62 -11.61 13.10
N PRO A 12 9.48 -11.92 12.11
CA PRO A 12 10.12 -10.89 11.32
C PRO A 12 9.05 -10.05 10.60
N ILE A 13 9.16 -8.73 10.73
CA ILE A 13 8.30 -7.77 10.02
C ILE A 13 8.40 -8.06 8.52
N LYS A 14 7.26 -8.33 7.90
CA LYS A 14 7.10 -8.65 6.48
C LYS A 14 6.24 -7.59 5.82
N ASN A 15 6.72 -7.02 4.72
CA ASN A 15 5.89 -6.19 3.86
C ASN A 15 5.00 -7.10 3.00
N MET A 16 3.69 -7.00 3.22
CA MET A 16 2.64 -7.71 2.49
C MET A 16 2.12 -6.91 1.29
N TRP A 17 2.78 -5.81 0.93
CA TRP A 17 2.44 -5.09 -0.30
C TRP A 17 2.56 -6.00 -1.52
N LEU A 18 1.56 -5.97 -2.39
CA LEU A 18 1.54 -6.74 -3.63
C LEU A 18 2.19 -5.95 -4.76
N ARG A 19 3.09 -6.61 -5.51
CA ARG A 19 3.73 -6.01 -6.67
C ARG A 19 2.68 -5.57 -7.70
N ILE A 20 2.77 -4.32 -8.14
CA ILE A 20 1.99 -3.80 -9.27
C ILE A 20 2.78 -4.01 -10.58
N PRO A 21 2.09 -4.23 -11.72
CA PRO A 21 2.78 -4.33 -13.01
C PRO A 21 3.33 -2.96 -13.43
N ASN A 22 4.45 -2.93 -14.15
CA ASN A 22 4.94 -1.72 -14.81
C ASN A 22 4.00 -1.32 -15.96
N GLY A 23 3.88 -0.03 -16.24
CA GLY A 23 3.14 0.43 -17.43
C GLY A 23 2.69 1.87 -17.36
N THR A 24 2.20 2.35 -18.49
CA THR A 24 1.58 3.68 -18.62
C THR A 24 0.07 3.53 -18.77
N GLN A 25 -0.68 4.38 -18.08
CA GLN A 25 -2.11 4.50 -18.23
C GLN A 25 -2.48 5.98 -18.05
N ASP A 26 -3.44 6.50 -18.83
CA ASP A 26 -4.01 7.84 -18.65
C ASP A 26 -2.98 8.96 -18.34
N GLY A 27 -1.86 8.96 -19.08
CA GLY A 27 -0.80 9.97 -18.95
C GLY A 27 0.20 9.75 -17.79
N VAL A 28 0.10 8.65 -17.04
CA VAL A 28 0.94 8.34 -15.88
C VAL A 28 1.64 7.00 -16.07
N THR A 29 2.96 7.00 -15.89
CA THR A 29 3.83 5.83 -15.92
C THR A 29 4.13 5.37 -14.50
N PHE A 30 3.99 4.07 -14.26
CA PHE A 30 4.34 3.40 -13.01
C PHE A 30 5.47 2.41 -13.27
N THR A 31 6.57 2.55 -12.53
CA THR A 31 7.75 1.68 -12.64
C THR A 31 8.15 1.18 -11.26
N VAL A 32 8.19 -0.14 -11.09
CA VAL A 32 8.66 -0.81 -9.88
C VAL A 32 10.16 -1.07 -9.99
N ALA A 33 10.93 -0.47 -9.10
CA ALA A 33 12.38 -0.64 -8.98
C ALA A 33 12.74 -1.98 -8.31
N ALA A 34 14.02 -2.36 -8.37
CA ALA A 34 14.52 -3.64 -7.84
C ALA A 34 14.37 -3.76 -6.31
N ASP A 35 14.38 -2.64 -5.60
CA ASP A 35 14.14 -2.57 -4.16
C ASP A 35 12.64 -2.57 -3.79
N GLY A 36 11.74 -2.63 -4.79
CA GLY A 36 10.29 -2.58 -4.62
C GLY A 36 9.70 -1.17 -4.56
N GLY A 37 10.52 -0.11 -4.63
CA GLY A 37 10.04 1.26 -4.75
C GLY A 37 9.22 1.47 -6.02
N ILE A 38 8.18 2.30 -5.95
CA ILE A 38 7.26 2.55 -7.06
C ILE A 38 7.43 3.99 -7.53
N HIS A 39 8.07 4.16 -8.68
CA HIS A 39 8.21 5.45 -9.34
C HIS A 39 6.94 5.77 -10.12
N VAL A 40 6.34 6.92 -9.83
CA VAL A 40 5.12 7.45 -10.44
C VAL A 40 5.48 8.73 -11.17
N LYS A 41 5.25 8.75 -12.48
CA LYS A 41 5.63 9.89 -13.33
C LYS A 41 4.56 10.24 -14.35
N GLY A 42 4.23 11.53 -14.44
CA GLY A 42 3.34 12.08 -15.46
C GLY A 42 2.18 12.86 -14.87
N THR A 43 1.23 13.23 -15.71
CA THR A 43 0.03 13.98 -15.33
C THR A 43 -1.18 13.11 -15.64
N SER A 44 -2.00 12.83 -14.62
CA SER A 44 -3.23 12.07 -14.82
C SER A 44 -4.18 12.81 -15.76
N THR A 45 -4.58 12.14 -16.83
CA THR A 45 -5.59 12.60 -17.80
C THR A 45 -6.93 11.88 -17.62
N SER A 46 -7.05 11.04 -16.59
CA SER A 46 -8.26 10.28 -16.31
C SER A 46 -9.45 11.19 -16.00
N SER A 47 -10.63 10.84 -16.52
CA SER A 47 -11.89 11.53 -16.24
C SER A 47 -12.43 11.26 -14.83
N THR A 48 -11.91 10.25 -14.13
CA THR A 48 -12.32 9.90 -12.76
C THR A 48 -11.58 10.69 -11.68
N GLY A 49 -10.74 11.66 -12.08
CA GLY A 49 -9.99 12.53 -11.18
C GLY A 49 -8.64 11.97 -10.72
N ARG A 50 -8.31 10.72 -11.07
CA ARG A 50 -7.00 10.10 -10.84
C ARG A 50 -6.74 8.95 -11.79
N THR A 51 -5.48 8.60 -11.94
CA THR A 51 -5.01 7.38 -12.60
C THR A 51 -4.36 6.48 -11.57
N ASP A 52 -4.83 5.25 -11.45
CA ASP A 52 -4.30 4.24 -10.53
C ASP A 52 -3.81 3.00 -11.26
N ARG A 53 -2.87 2.30 -10.61
CA ARG A 53 -2.37 1.01 -11.05
C ARG A 53 -2.30 0.07 -9.87
N GLY A 54 -2.94 -1.08 -10.03
CA GLY A 54 -3.09 -2.09 -8.97
C GLY A 54 -2.32 -3.38 -9.24
N SER A 55 -2.11 -4.16 -8.19
CA SER A 55 -1.65 -5.54 -8.29
C SER A 55 -2.62 -6.38 -9.13
N ILE A 56 -2.11 -7.44 -9.76
CA ILE A 56 -2.92 -8.32 -10.61
C ILE A 56 -3.63 -9.36 -9.74
N GLY A 57 -4.94 -9.51 -9.96
CA GLY A 57 -5.77 -10.46 -9.23
C GLY A 57 -5.99 -10.04 -7.77
N GLU A 58 -6.78 -10.84 -7.07
CA GLU A 58 -7.01 -10.66 -5.63
C GLU A 58 -6.22 -11.73 -4.86
N THR A 59 -5.54 -11.32 -3.79
CA THR A 59 -4.80 -12.26 -2.92
C THR A 59 -5.58 -12.47 -1.63
N PRO A 60 -5.65 -13.68 -1.05
CA PRO A 60 -6.25 -13.87 0.27
C PRO A 60 -5.55 -13.01 1.34
N LEU A 61 -6.34 -12.35 2.18
CA LEU A 61 -5.87 -11.61 3.36
C LEU A 61 -6.47 -12.25 4.61
N PRO A 62 -5.65 -12.89 5.47
CA PRO A 62 -6.15 -13.47 6.72
C PRO A 62 -6.82 -12.42 7.60
N ALA A 63 -7.82 -12.84 8.38
CA ALA A 63 -8.44 -11.96 9.37
C ALA A 63 -7.40 -11.46 10.38
N GLY A 64 -7.50 -10.20 10.78
CA GLY A 64 -6.55 -9.60 11.69
C GLY A 64 -6.48 -8.09 11.59
N GLN A 65 -5.62 -7.48 12.41
CA GLN A 65 -5.32 -6.06 12.33
C GLN A 65 -4.12 -5.83 11.42
N TYR A 66 -4.17 -4.75 10.65
CA TYR A 66 -3.12 -4.36 9.71
C TYR A 66 -2.88 -2.86 9.74
N THR A 67 -1.68 -2.46 9.37
CA THR A 67 -1.29 -1.07 9.14
C THR A 67 -0.76 -0.91 7.73
N LEU A 68 -1.35 0.03 6.99
CA LEU A 68 -0.81 0.58 5.75
C LEU A 68 0.03 1.82 6.11
N SER A 69 1.21 1.95 5.53
CA SER A 69 2.11 3.08 5.78
C SER A 69 2.97 3.43 4.58
N THR A 70 3.54 4.64 4.59
CA THR A 70 4.65 5.07 3.73
C THR A 70 5.49 6.09 4.48
N ALA A 71 6.81 6.13 4.31
CA ALA A 71 7.64 7.10 5.03
C ALA A 71 7.44 8.54 4.56
N ASN A 72 7.09 8.72 3.29
CA ASN A 72 6.80 10.01 2.67
C ASN A 72 5.73 9.80 1.59
N LEU A 73 4.87 10.80 1.40
CA LEU A 73 3.92 10.82 0.30
C LEU A 73 3.99 12.18 -0.42
N PRO A 74 4.52 12.24 -1.66
CA PRO A 74 4.50 13.44 -2.47
C PRO A 74 3.07 13.90 -2.77
N ALA A 75 2.87 15.22 -2.84
CA ALA A 75 1.57 15.78 -3.22
C ALA A 75 1.13 15.24 -4.59
N GLY A 76 -0.16 14.91 -4.69
CA GLY A 76 -0.73 14.34 -5.91
C GLY A 76 -0.58 12.83 -6.05
N ILE A 77 0.23 12.16 -5.23
CA ILE A 77 0.27 10.68 -5.18
C ILE A 77 -0.68 10.17 -4.10
N ILE A 78 -1.35 9.05 -4.39
CA ILE A 78 -2.25 8.34 -3.47
C ILE A 78 -1.85 6.87 -3.40
N ILE A 79 -1.91 6.28 -2.21
CA ILE A 79 -1.62 4.86 -1.96
C ILE A 79 -2.85 4.28 -1.28
N PHE A 80 -3.31 3.12 -1.74
CA PHE A 80 -4.43 2.47 -1.08
C PHE A 80 -4.44 0.95 -1.24
N VAL A 81 -5.05 0.29 -0.27
CA VAL A 81 -5.37 -1.13 -0.29
C VAL A 81 -6.88 -1.25 -0.42
N SER A 82 -7.35 -2.03 -1.39
CA SER A 82 -8.76 -2.44 -1.43
C SER A 82 -8.89 -3.81 -0.80
N VAL A 83 -9.73 -3.93 0.22
CA VAL A 83 -10.06 -5.21 0.88
C VAL A 83 -11.48 -5.58 0.49
N THR A 84 -11.65 -6.77 -0.08
CA THR A 84 -12.96 -7.29 -0.50
C THR A 84 -13.37 -8.45 0.41
N THR A 85 -14.57 -8.39 0.96
CA THR A 85 -15.19 -9.45 1.76
C THR A 85 -16.60 -9.71 1.24
N GLY A 86 -16.81 -10.87 0.61
CA GLY A 86 -18.04 -11.12 -0.16
C GLY A 86 -18.21 -10.07 -1.26
N ASP A 87 -19.36 -9.40 -1.30
CA ASP A 87 -19.67 -8.38 -2.32
C ASP A 87 -19.26 -6.95 -1.92
N LYS A 88 -18.61 -6.77 -0.76
CA LYS A 88 -18.23 -5.46 -0.24
C LYS A 88 -16.73 -5.23 -0.39
N THR A 89 -16.36 -4.10 -0.99
CA THR A 89 -14.97 -3.61 -1.04
C THR A 89 -14.80 -2.35 -0.19
N GLU A 90 -13.84 -2.38 0.72
CA GLU A 90 -13.38 -1.23 1.50
C GLU A 90 -12.04 -0.71 0.97
N TYR A 91 -11.85 0.60 0.99
CA TYR A 91 -10.63 1.25 0.52
C TYR A 91 -9.91 1.92 1.69
N ILE A 92 -8.72 1.41 2.01
CA ILE A 92 -7.85 1.95 3.05
C ILE A 92 -6.84 2.87 2.34
N VAL A 93 -6.91 4.16 2.62
CA VAL A 93 -6.24 5.20 1.82
C VAL A 93 -5.20 5.96 2.64
N ILE A 94 -4.03 6.17 2.06
CA ILE A 94 -3.07 7.20 2.45
C ILE A 94 -3.01 8.25 1.34
N ASP A 95 -3.26 9.49 1.74
CA ASP A 95 -3.35 10.64 0.87
C ASP A 95 -2.99 11.91 1.66
N THR A 96 -2.11 12.74 1.11
CA THR A 96 -1.69 14.00 1.73
C THR A 96 -2.83 14.99 1.98
N SER A 97 -3.98 14.83 1.30
CA SER A 97 -5.16 15.67 1.53
C SER A 97 -6.15 15.10 2.56
N ILE A 98 -5.94 13.87 3.06
CA ILE A 98 -6.93 13.16 3.89
C ILE A 98 -6.34 12.71 5.25
N THR A 99 -5.11 12.16 5.32
CA THR A 99 -4.56 11.60 6.57
C THR A 99 -3.03 11.57 6.67
N ASN A 100 -2.57 11.28 7.89
CA ASN A 100 -1.22 10.83 8.25
C ASN A 100 -0.68 9.75 7.30
N LEU A 101 0.63 9.65 7.25
CA LEU A 101 1.42 8.68 6.48
C LEU A 101 1.22 7.20 6.90
N THR A 102 0.18 6.92 7.70
CA THR A 102 -0.16 5.61 8.28
C THR A 102 -1.69 5.48 8.45
N SER A 103 -2.22 4.26 8.28
CA SER A 103 -3.62 3.92 8.50
C SER A 103 -3.75 2.49 9.02
N THR A 104 -4.40 2.30 10.17
CA THR A 104 -4.62 0.99 10.79
C THR A 104 -6.07 0.56 10.61
N PHE A 105 -6.28 -0.71 10.27
CA PHE A 105 -7.59 -1.28 9.95
C PHE A 105 -7.69 -2.76 10.37
N THR A 106 -8.92 -3.26 10.47
CA THR A 106 -9.21 -4.66 10.80
C THR A 106 -9.82 -5.36 9.60
N VAL A 107 -9.33 -6.54 9.29
CA VAL A 107 -9.76 -7.37 8.16
C VAL A 107 -10.62 -8.53 8.66
N PRO A 108 -11.84 -8.72 8.13
CA PRO A 108 -12.67 -9.88 8.42
C PRO A 108 -12.13 -11.19 7.82
N GLU A 109 -12.67 -12.33 8.26
CA GLU A 109 -12.41 -13.63 7.63
C GLU A 109 -12.86 -13.65 6.17
N ASN A 110 -12.25 -14.54 5.37
CA ASN A 110 -12.56 -14.74 3.95
C ASN A 110 -12.42 -13.46 3.09
N SER A 111 -11.48 -12.60 3.46
CA SER A 111 -11.18 -11.38 2.72
C SER A 111 -10.08 -11.61 1.69
N THR A 112 -10.13 -10.83 0.62
CA THR A 112 -9.05 -10.69 -0.35
C THR A 112 -8.59 -9.23 -0.41
N TYR A 113 -7.42 -8.98 -0.99
CA TYR A 113 -6.91 -7.61 -1.15
C TYR A 113 -6.16 -7.38 -2.46
N GLN A 114 -6.09 -6.10 -2.83
CA GLN A 114 -5.22 -5.56 -3.86
C GLN A 114 -4.51 -4.31 -3.35
N CYS A 115 -3.28 -4.10 -3.83
CA CYS A 115 -2.48 -2.92 -3.54
C CYS A 115 -2.47 -1.99 -4.76
N LYS A 116 -2.67 -0.69 -4.54
CA LYS A 116 -2.77 0.30 -5.62
C LYS A 116 -1.99 1.57 -5.29
N VAL A 117 -1.33 2.12 -6.31
CA VAL A 117 -0.75 3.46 -6.29
C VAL A 117 -1.38 4.28 -7.41
N GLY A 118 -1.61 5.56 -7.18
CA GLY A 118 -2.16 6.45 -8.20
C GLY A 118 -1.60 7.86 -8.14
N ALA A 119 -1.88 8.59 -9.21
CA ALA A 119 -1.64 10.03 -9.32
C ALA A 119 -2.98 10.75 -9.56
N LYS A 120 -3.24 11.77 -8.77
CA LYS A 120 -4.42 12.64 -8.90
C LYS A 120 -4.29 13.56 -10.11
N ASN A 121 -5.43 14.02 -10.61
CA ASN A 121 -5.47 15.16 -11.52
C ASN A 121 -4.98 16.43 -10.80
N GLY A 122 -4.58 17.44 -11.59
CA GLY A 122 -4.24 18.77 -11.09
C GLY A 122 -2.75 19.12 -11.16
N GLY A 123 -1.87 18.19 -11.51
CA GLY A 123 -0.47 18.50 -11.76
C GLY A 123 0.38 17.27 -12.11
N PRO A 124 1.59 17.49 -12.65
CA PRO A 124 2.54 16.41 -12.87
C PRO A 124 3.08 15.89 -11.54
N VAL A 125 3.28 14.58 -11.47
CA VAL A 125 4.05 13.91 -10.42
C VAL A 125 5.34 13.33 -11.04
N ASP A 126 6.42 13.31 -10.27
CA ASP A 126 7.66 12.59 -10.60
C ASP A 126 8.35 12.24 -9.28
N ALA A 127 7.97 11.10 -8.71
CA ALA A 127 8.50 10.69 -7.41
C ALA A 127 8.35 9.19 -7.16
N THR A 128 9.16 8.67 -6.24
CA THR A 128 9.13 7.27 -5.81
C THR A 128 8.50 7.16 -4.44
N VAL A 129 7.59 6.19 -4.28
CA VAL A 129 6.97 5.85 -3.00
C VAL A 129 7.29 4.42 -2.57
N TYR A 130 7.24 4.20 -1.26
CA TYR A 130 7.63 2.95 -0.61
C TYR A 130 6.52 2.48 0.32
N PRO A 131 5.42 1.95 -0.24
CA PRO A 131 4.30 1.51 0.56
C PRO A 131 4.66 0.25 1.36
N MET A 132 4.11 0.19 2.57
CA MET A 132 4.24 -0.94 3.46
C MET A 132 2.87 -1.34 3.98
N LEU A 133 2.52 -2.60 3.81
CA LEU A 133 1.36 -3.22 4.44
C LEU A 133 1.87 -4.29 5.39
N GLU A 134 1.50 -4.20 6.67
CA GLU A 134 1.99 -5.13 7.69
C GLU A 134 0.90 -5.48 8.70
N THR A 135 1.07 -6.61 9.37
CA THR A 135 0.17 -7.06 10.45
C THR A 135 0.40 -6.25 11.73
N GLY A 136 -0.65 -5.99 12.48
CA GLY A 136 -0.62 -5.25 13.75
C GLY A 136 -1.00 -3.78 13.57
N SER A 137 -0.69 -2.98 14.58
CA SER A 137 -1.00 -1.54 14.65
C SER A 137 0.21 -0.63 14.47
N GLU A 138 1.41 -1.21 14.35
CA GLU A 138 2.66 -0.47 14.32
C GLU A 138 3.17 -0.33 12.89
N ALA A 139 3.46 0.91 12.48
CA ALA A 139 4.13 1.19 11.22
C ALA A 139 5.64 1.10 11.41
N HIS A 140 6.30 0.31 10.57
CA HIS A 140 7.75 0.16 10.55
C HIS A 140 8.39 0.84 9.34
N ALA A 141 9.71 0.96 9.39
CA ALA A 141 10.49 1.40 8.23
C ALA A 141 10.33 0.41 7.07
N TYR A 142 10.31 0.96 5.85
CA TYR A 142 10.11 0.18 4.64
C TYR A 142 11.04 -1.03 4.55
N LYS A 143 10.46 -2.16 4.14
CA LYS A 143 11.18 -3.33 3.66
C LYS A 143 10.65 -3.72 2.28
N PRO A 144 11.52 -4.18 1.36
CA PRO A 144 11.09 -4.74 0.10
C PRO A 144 10.07 -5.86 0.33
N TYR A 145 9.01 -5.86 -0.47
CA TYR A 145 8.07 -6.97 -0.56
C TYR A 145 8.65 -8.07 -1.45
N ALA A 146 8.36 -9.32 -1.11
CA ALA A 146 8.83 -10.50 -1.84
C ALA A 146 7.83 -10.93 -2.91
#